data_AF-A0A8I0GBT0-F1
#
_entry.id   AF-A0A8I0GBT0-F1
#
_cell.length_a   1.000
_cell.length_b   1.000
_cell.length_c   1.000
_cell.angle_alpha   90.00
_cell.angle_beta   90.00
_cell.angle_gamma   90.00
#
_symmetry.space_group_name_H-M   'P 1'
#
loop_
_entity.id
_entity.type
_entity.pdbx_description
1 polymer ?
#
loop_
_entity_poly.entity_id
_entity_poly.type
_entity_poly.pdbx_seq_one_letter_code
_entity_poly.pdbx_strand_id
1 'polypeptide(L)'
;MAVRNSLIKALGCLSAVAASLVFIVPTDASASASSRLTVEDQQNLSRILGHTPSFEETNMYLDQYGRVPTTSEINAYLKAEDGGGEQSVAVSSYGVERTAVAGTFGTYFQYGKWINRGGVVSLSLMPKSGGIGNYGSVQTWNAVYQKFHLASQWTRHRATGVDASMKKQYLCHFKYGMLKTPWNLEPHKKAADVSSINCN
;
A
#
# COMPACT_ATOMS: atom_id res chain seq x y z
N MET A 1 -43.96 -35.55 -67.50
CA MET A 1 -45.28 -35.37 -66.84
C MET A 1 -45.32 -36.27 -65.62
N ALA A 2 -45.64 -35.70 -64.45
CA ALA A 2 -46.13 -36.33 -63.20
C ALA A 2 -45.29 -37.39 -62.43
N VAL A 3 -44.69 -36.91 -61.32
CA VAL A 3 -44.74 -37.37 -59.91
C VAL A 3 -44.89 -38.87 -59.57
N ARG A 4 -44.01 -39.38 -58.69
CA ARG A 4 -44.38 -40.19 -57.50
C ARG A 4 -43.25 -40.30 -56.44
N ASN A 5 -43.69 -40.17 -55.19
CA ASN A 5 -43.01 -40.42 -53.91
C ASN A 5 -42.25 -41.76 -53.84
N SER A 6 -41.20 -41.84 -53.01
CA SER A 6 -41.24 -42.59 -51.72
C SER A 6 -39.90 -42.58 -50.95
N LEU A 7 -40.03 -42.55 -49.63
CA LEU A 7 -39.00 -42.70 -48.60
C LEU A 7 -38.34 -44.11 -48.62
N ILE A 8 -37.12 -44.25 -48.06
CA ILE A 8 -36.79 -45.01 -46.82
C ILE A 8 -35.27 -45.27 -46.68
N LYS A 9 -34.74 -44.81 -45.53
CA LYS A 9 -33.64 -45.27 -44.64
C LYS A 9 -32.55 -46.26 -45.11
N ALA A 10 -31.29 -45.88 -44.82
CA ALA A 10 -30.21 -46.72 -44.25
C ALA A 10 -29.15 -45.77 -43.65
N LEU A 11 -29.07 -45.56 -42.32
CA LEU A 11 -28.36 -46.31 -41.29
C LEU A 11 -26.88 -46.65 -41.62
N GLY A 12 -25.96 -46.02 -40.87
CA GLY A 12 -24.62 -46.54 -40.57
C GLY A 12 -23.45 -45.90 -41.32
N CYS A 13 -22.70 -45.01 -40.67
CA CYS A 13 -21.51 -45.42 -39.91
C CYS A 13 -20.90 -44.19 -39.21
N LEU A 14 -20.80 -44.28 -37.88
CA LEU A 14 -20.01 -43.36 -37.06
C LEU A 14 -18.54 -43.44 -37.47
N SER A 15 -17.89 -42.29 -37.59
CA SER A 15 -16.50 -42.13 -37.20
C SER A 15 -16.38 -40.76 -36.56
N ALA A 16 -16.75 -40.70 -35.28
CA ALA A 16 -16.51 -39.53 -34.44
C ALA A 16 -15.00 -39.43 -34.22
N VAL A 17 -14.38 -38.41 -34.81
CA VAL A 17 -13.06 -37.96 -34.39
C VAL A 17 -13.23 -37.39 -32.99
N ALA A 18 -12.80 -38.14 -31.98
CA ALA A 18 -12.74 -37.66 -30.60
C ALA A 18 -11.66 -36.58 -30.52
N ALA A 19 -12.03 -35.33 -30.76
CA ALA A 19 -11.24 -34.19 -30.33
C ALA A 19 -11.35 -34.11 -28.81
N SER A 20 -10.38 -34.67 -28.09
CA SER A 20 -10.20 -34.43 -26.67
C SER A 20 -9.96 -32.94 -26.47
N LEU A 21 -11.04 -32.20 -26.20
CA LEU A 21 -10.98 -30.88 -25.60
C LEU A 21 -10.32 -31.05 -24.24
N VAL A 22 -9.00 -30.87 -24.20
CA VAL A 22 -8.31 -30.56 -22.96
C VAL A 22 -8.85 -29.20 -22.55
N PHE A 23 -9.86 -29.21 -21.68
CA PHE A 23 -10.19 -28.04 -20.89
C PHE A 23 -8.99 -27.79 -19.99
N ILE A 24 -8.08 -26.92 -20.46
CA ILE A 24 -7.17 -26.24 -19.55
C ILE A 24 -8.09 -25.39 -18.69
N VAL A 25 -8.49 -25.94 -17.54
CA VAL A 25 -9.10 -25.15 -16.48
C VAL A 25 -8.02 -24.13 -16.13
N PRO A 26 -8.26 -22.82 -16.28
CA PRO A 26 -7.35 -21.86 -15.68
C PRO A 26 -7.38 -22.18 -14.19
N THR A 27 -6.26 -22.66 -13.66
CA THR A 27 -6.06 -22.68 -12.22
C THR A 27 -6.07 -21.23 -11.80
N ASP A 28 -7.23 -20.73 -11.40
CA ASP A 28 -7.40 -19.44 -10.75
C ASP A 28 -6.76 -19.50 -9.35
N ALA A 29 -5.43 -19.62 -9.33
CA ALA A 29 -4.61 -19.39 -8.14
C ALA A 29 -4.48 -17.89 -7.84
N SER A 30 -5.39 -17.07 -8.37
CA SER A 30 -5.58 -15.68 -7.98
C SER A 30 -7.06 -15.41 -7.68
N ALA A 31 -7.67 -16.23 -6.82
CA ALA A 31 -8.59 -15.65 -5.85
C ALA A 31 -7.76 -14.63 -5.04
N SER A 32 -7.72 -13.40 -5.52
CA SER A 32 -6.86 -12.32 -5.01
C SER A 32 -6.96 -12.26 -3.49
N ALA A 33 -5.85 -12.02 -2.79
CA ALA A 33 -5.86 -11.85 -1.34
C ALA A 33 -6.93 -10.83 -0.87
N SER A 34 -7.30 -9.88 -1.73
CA SER A 34 -8.40 -8.94 -1.54
C SER A 34 -9.79 -9.60 -1.43
N SER A 35 -10.04 -10.73 -2.10
CA SER A 35 -11.32 -11.44 -2.06
C SER A 35 -11.55 -12.24 -0.77
N ARG A 36 -10.55 -12.26 0.13
CA ARG A 36 -10.60 -12.93 1.44
C ARG A 36 -10.70 -11.95 2.61
N LEU A 37 -10.71 -10.65 2.34
CA LEU A 37 -10.82 -9.63 3.39
C LEU A 37 -12.23 -9.63 3.99
N THR A 38 -12.28 -9.56 5.32
CA THR A 38 -13.54 -9.35 6.04
C THR A 38 -14.06 -7.92 5.86
N VAL A 39 -15.31 -7.68 6.24
CA VAL A 39 -15.86 -6.31 6.30
C VAL A 39 -15.04 -5.44 7.25
N GLU A 40 -14.56 -5.99 8.37
CA GLU A 40 -13.70 -5.27 9.31
C GLU A 40 -12.35 -4.90 8.68
N ASP A 41 -11.72 -5.82 7.93
CA ASP A 41 -10.47 -5.54 7.21
C ASP A 41 -10.66 -4.41 6.20
N GLN A 42 -11.77 -4.42 5.45
CA GLN A 42 -12.08 -3.35 4.49
C GLN A 42 -12.28 -2.01 5.16
N GLN A 43 -12.96 -1.98 6.32
CA GLN A 43 -13.14 -0.76 7.12
C GLN A 43 -11.81 -0.26 7.67
N ASN A 44 -10.98 -1.14 8.23
CA ASN A 44 -9.68 -0.78 8.77
C ASN A 44 -8.73 -0.28 7.67
N LEU A 45 -8.70 -0.94 6.51
CA LEU A 45 -7.91 -0.49 5.37
C LEU A 45 -8.39 0.88 4.86
N SER A 46 -9.70 1.12 4.82
CA SER A 46 -10.25 2.43 4.42
C SER A 46 -9.81 3.54 5.39
N ARG A 47 -9.77 3.25 6.69
CA ARG A 47 -9.27 4.21 7.70
C ARG A 47 -7.76 4.45 7.58
N ILE A 48 -6.99 3.39 7.29
CA ILE A 48 -5.54 3.46 7.07
C ILE A 48 -5.23 4.31 5.84
N LEU A 49 -5.89 4.08 4.71
CA LEU A 49 -5.60 4.85 3.49
C LEU A 49 -6.27 6.23 3.47
N GLY A 50 -7.31 6.42 4.28
CA GLY A 50 -8.10 7.65 4.37
C GLY A 50 -9.16 7.78 3.26
N HIS A 51 -9.42 6.70 2.52
CA HIS A 51 -10.44 6.60 1.46
C HIS A 51 -10.82 5.13 1.25
N THR A 52 -11.90 4.88 0.51
CA THR A 52 -12.27 3.50 0.14
C THR A 52 -11.25 2.95 -0.87
N PRO A 53 -10.47 1.91 -0.50
CA PRO A 53 -9.38 1.41 -1.32
C PRO A 53 -9.90 0.80 -2.62
N SER A 54 -9.19 1.03 -3.72
CA SER A 54 -9.37 0.23 -4.92
C SER A 54 -8.81 -1.19 -4.75
N PHE A 55 -9.15 -2.08 -5.69
CA PHE A 55 -8.59 -3.43 -5.73
C PHE A 55 -7.05 -3.42 -5.85
N GLU A 56 -6.50 -2.50 -6.65
CA GLU A 56 -5.06 -2.33 -6.83
C GLU A 56 -4.38 -1.92 -5.52
N GLU A 57 -4.90 -0.89 -4.85
CA GLU A 57 -4.37 -0.41 -3.57
C GLU A 57 -4.44 -1.49 -2.48
N THR A 58 -5.53 -2.28 -2.47
CA THR A 58 -5.68 -3.41 -1.54
C THR A 58 -4.60 -4.46 -1.79
N ASN A 59 -4.37 -4.86 -3.04
CA ASN A 59 -3.34 -5.86 -3.35
C ASN A 59 -1.94 -5.32 -3.06
N MET A 60 -1.64 -4.05 -3.36
CA MET A 60 -0.35 -3.44 -3.02
C MET A 60 -0.11 -3.43 -1.51
N TYR A 61 -1.14 -3.11 -0.72
CA TYR A 61 -1.05 -3.16 0.72
C TYR A 61 -0.79 -4.59 1.23
N LEU A 62 -1.54 -5.57 0.73
CA LEU A 62 -1.41 -6.96 1.14
C LEU A 62 -0.12 -7.62 0.66
N ASP A 63 0.41 -7.25 -0.51
CA ASP A 63 1.73 -7.68 -0.96
C ASP A 63 2.83 -7.19 -0.02
N GLN A 64 2.72 -5.94 0.43
CA GLN A 64 3.69 -5.34 1.33
C GLN A 64 3.61 -5.87 2.77
N TYR A 65 2.41 -6.15 3.29
CA TYR A 65 2.19 -6.43 4.73
C TYR A 65 1.61 -7.81 5.03
N GLY A 66 1.15 -8.55 4.03
CA GLY A 66 0.50 -9.85 4.15
C GLY A 66 -0.93 -9.81 4.69
N ARG A 67 -1.30 -8.81 5.50
CA ARG A 67 -2.64 -8.65 6.09
C ARG A 67 -2.93 -7.22 6.51
N VAL A 68 -4.22 -6.92 6.66
CA VAL A 68 -4.69 -5.69 7.31
C VAL A 68 -4.44 -5.77 8.83
N PRO A 69 -4.01 -4.67 9.49
CA PRO A 69 -3.91 -4.59 10.94
C PRO A 69 -5.29 -4.73 11.57
N THR A 70 -5.37 -5.49 12.66
CA THR A 70 -6.59 -5.63 13.44
C THR A 70 -6.94 -4.33 14.16
N THR A 71 -8.19 -4.19 14.59
CA THR A 71 -8.63 -3.04 15.38
C THR A 71 -7.82 -2.87 16.67
N SER A 72 -7.40 -3.98 17.31
CA SER A 72 -6.56 -3.93 18.51
C SER A 72 -5.17 -3.36 18.21
N GLU A 73 -4.53 -3.78 17.11
CA GLU A 73 -3.23 -3.25 16.69
C GLU A 73 -3.31 -1.77 16.29
N ILE A 74 -4.39 -1.38 15.62
CA ILE A 74 -4.67 0.02 15.29
C ILE A 74 -4.82 0.86 16.57
N ASN A 75 -5.56 0.36 17.55
CA ASN A 75 -5.74 1.07 18.81
C ASN A 75 -4.43 1.14 19.61
N ALA A 76 -3.60 0.10 19.58
CA ALA A 76 -2.28 0.13 20.18
C ALA A 76 -1.38 1.18 19.51
N TYR A 77 -1.42 1.27 18.18
CA TYR A 77 -0.70 2.31 17.43
C TYR A 77 -1.16 3.73 17.78
N LEU A 78 -2.49 3.94 17.82
CA LEU A 78 -3.08 5.24 18.13
C LEU A 78 -2.79 5.69 19.57
N LYS A 79 -2.71 4.75 20.51
CA LYS A 79 -2.39 5.02 21.92
C LYS A 79 -0.90 5.22 22.17
N ALA A 80 -0.02 4.74 21.30
CA ALA A 80 1.40 4.98 21.45
C ALA A 80 1.62 6.49 21.40
N GLU A 81 2.16 7.09 22.46
CA GLU A 81 2.38 8.53 22.48
C GLU A 81 3.56 8.88 21.55
N ASP A 82 3.29 9.76 20.59
CA ASP A 82 4.35 10.53 19.95
C ASP A 82 4.49 11.78 20.81
N GLY A 83 5.49 11.89 21.68
CA GLY A 83 5.62 13.07 22.56
C GLY A 83 5.54 14.40 21.80
N GLY A 84 4.40 15.10 21.90
CA GLY A 84 4.14 16.43 21.31
C GLY A 84 3.18 16.41 20.11
N GLY A 85 1.92 16.78 20.35
CA GLY A 85 0.88 16.92 19.32
C GLY A 85 0.86 18.30 18.65
N GLU A 86 0.25 18.36 17.46
CA GLU A 86 -0.37 19.58 16.93
C GLU A 86 -1.39 19.27 15.83
N GLN A 87 -2.55 19.93 15.93
CA GLN A 87 -3.70 19.88 15.02
C GLN A 87 -3.41 20.66 13.73
N SER A 88 -3.99 20.24 12.60
CA SER A 88 -3.87 20.95 11.31
C SER A 88 -5.23 21.26 10.69
N VAL A 89 -5.33 22.48 10.14
CA VAL A 89 -6.47 23.01 9.38
C VAL A 89 -6.19 22.82 7.89
N ALA A 90 -7.17 22.32 7.14
CA ALA A 90 -7.04 21.91 5.74
C ALA A 90 -7.31 23.05 4.74
N VAL A 91 -6.56 23.08 3.63
CA VAL A 91 -6.94 23.78 2.39
C VAL A 91 -6.64 22.88 1.18
N SER A 92 -7.58 22.85 0.24
CA SER A 92 -7.73 21.91 -0.90
C SER A 92 -7.37 22.56 -2.24
N SER A 93 -6.84 21.77 -3.21
CA SER A 93 -7.44 21.58 -4.56
C SER A 93 -6.51 20.88 -5.60
N TYR A 94 -7.13 19.91 -6.31
CA TYR A 94 -7.03 19.35 -7.68
C TYR A 94 -5.88 19.76 -8.64
N GLY A 95 -5.35 18.96 -9.60
CA GLY A 95 -5.60 17.60 -10.12
C GLY A 95 -4.70 17.30 -11.37
N VAL A 96 -4.83 16.08 -11.93
CA VAL A 96 -4.45 15.57 -13.29
C VAL A 96 -3.17 14.70 -13.50
N GLU A 97 -3.44 13.41 -13.77
CA GLU A 97 -2.94 12.40 -14.76
C GLU A 97 -1.47 11.87 -14.87
N ARG A 98 -1.38 10.56 -15.20
CA ARG A 98 -0.31 9.58 -14.95
C ARG A 98 0.80 9.51 -16.02
N THR A 99 2.05 9.37 -15.57
CA THR A 99 3.15 8.58 -16.17
C THR A 99 4.14 8.26 -15.04
N ALA A 100 4.75 7.06 -15.01
CA ALA A 100 5.63 6.60 -13.93
C ALA A 100 6.99 7.33 -13.91
N VAL A 101 6.93 8.62 -13.58
CA VAL A 101 8.06 9.43 -13.15
C VAL A 101 8.22 9.19 -11.65
N ALA A 102 9.44 9.10 -11.13
CA ALA A 102 9.66 9.22 -9.69
C ALA A 102 8.94 10.50 -9.24
N GLY A 103 7.81 10.36 -8.56
CA GLY A 103 7.03 11.52 -8.17
C GLY A 103 7.92 12.40 -7.33
N THR A 104 7.94 13.69 -7.64
CA THR A 104 8.61 14.64 -6.76
C THR A 104 8.02 14.48 -5.36
N PHE A 105 8.79 14.72 -4.30
CA PHE A 105 8.30 14.58 -2.93
C PHE A 105 6.90 15.19 -2.68
N GLY A 106 6.60 16.32 -3.33
CA GLY A 106 5.30 17.00 -3.26
C GLY A 106 4.12 16.23 -3.88
N THR A 107 4.36 15.22 -4.71
CA THR A 107 3.33 14.30 -5.22
C THR A 107 2.70 13.51 -4.07
N TYR A 108 3.51 13.10 -3.09
CA TYR A 108 3.12 12.16 -2.04
C TYR A 108 2.88 12.83 -0.68
N PHE A 109 3.58 13.93 -0.42
CA PHE A 109 3.54 14.62 0.87
C PHE A 109 3.13 16.08 0.70
N GLN A 110 2.32 16.58 1.63
CA GLN A 110 2.04 18.01 1.78
C GLN A 110 3.30 18.74 2.24
N TYR A 111 4.01 18.16 3.22
CA TYR A 111 5.28 18.67 3.68
C TYR A 111 6.19 17.58 4.21
N GLY A 112 7.48 17.91 4.29
CA GLY A 112 8.49 17.18 5.03
C GLY A 112 9.46 18.18 5.64
N LYS A 113 9.63 18.18 6.95
CA LYS A 113 10.48 19.14 7.66
C LYS A 113 11.17 18.49 8.85
N TRP A 114 12.42 18.89 9.09
CA TRP A 114 13.12 18.56 10.32
C TRP A 114 12.55 19.39 11.47
N ILE A 115 12.20 18.73 12.57
CA ILE A 115 11.67 19.35 13.79
C ILE A 115 12.47 18.86 15.00
N ASN A 116 12.33 19.58 16.12
CA ASN A 116 12.79 19.13 17.42
C ASN A 116 11.57 19.02 18.35
N ARG A 117 11.33 17.83 18.89
CA ARG A 117 10.24 17.53 19.82
C ARG A 117 10.82 17.01 21.11
N GLY A 118 10.73 17.80 22.18
CA GLY A 118 11.23 17.38 23.50
C GLY A 118 12.72 17.03 23.53
N GLY A 119 13.54 17.68 22.69
CA GLY A 119 14.98 17.40 22.57
C GLY A 119 15.32 16.35 21.50
N VAL A 120 14.33 15.70 20.91
CA VAL A 120 14.52 14.68 19.87
C VAL A 120 14.37 15.31 18.49
N VAL A 121 15.41 15.18 17.65
CA VAL A 121 15.33 15.56 16.24
C VAL A 121 14.53 14.51 15.48
N SER A 122 13.54 14.95 14.69
CA SER A 122 12.72 14.07 13.87
C SER A 122 12.47 14.68 12.48
N LEU A 123 12.37 13.83 11.46
CA LEU A 123 11.82 14.19 10.16
C LEU A 123 10.30 14.02 10.20
N SER A 124 9.58 15.13 10.22
CA SER A 124 8.12 15.14 10.22
C SER A 124 7.58 15.16 8.79
N LEU A 125 6.76 14.18 8.44
CA LEU A 125 6.19 13.95 7.11
C LEU A 125 4.66 14.01 7.19
N MET A 126 4.04 14.89 6.40
CA MET A 126 2.59 14.93 6.25
C MET A 126 2.20 14.31 4.91
N PRO A 127 1.72 13.06 4.88
CA PRO A 127 1.26 12.44 3.64
C PRO A 127 0.01 13.15 3.10
N LYS A 128 -0.16 13.11 1.78
CA LYS A 128 -1.43 13.48 1.14
C LYS A 128 -2.39 12.31 1.24
N SER A 129 -3.67 12.59 1.49
CA SER A 129 -4.74 11.58 1.35
C SER A 129 -4.70 10.98 -0.07
N GLY A 130 -4.83 9.65 -0.16
CA GLY A 130 -4.66 8.91 -1.41
C GLY A 130 -3.21 8.77 -1.91
N GLY A 131 -2.25 9.60 -1.48
CA GLY A 131 -0.86 9.54 -1.94
C GLY A 131 -0.11 8.28 -1.48
N ILE A 132 -0.54 7.70 -0.36
CA ILE A 132 0.01 6.47 0.22
C ILE A 132 -0.52 5.24 -0.55
N GLY A 133 -1.85 5.13 -0.68
CA GLY A 133 -2.51 4.00 -1.33
C GLY A 133 -2.16 3.90 -2.81
N ASN A 134 -2.30 5.00 -3.56
CA ASN A 134 -2.19 4.99 -5.03
C ASN A 134 -0.79 4.68 -5.58
N TYR A 135 0.26 4.79 -4.77
CA TYR A 135 1.66 4.71 -5.24
C TYR A 135 2.51 3.69 -4.48
N GLY A 136 2.03 3.20 -3.33
CA GLY A 136 2.72 2.19 -2.55
C GLY A 136 3.94 2.71 -1.79
N SER A 137 4.47 1.85 -0.93
CA SER A 137 5.55 2.16 0.02
C SER A 137 6.89 2.44 -0.66
N VAL A 138 7.18 1.78 -1.79
CA VAL A 138 8.48 1.85 -2.47
C VAL A 138 8.70 3.23 -3.10
N GLN A 139 7.74 3.69 -3.90
CA GLN A 139 7.84 4.96 -4.62
C GLN A 139 7.88 6.15 -3.65
N THR A 140 7.00 6.10 -2.66
CA THR A 140 6.86 7.15 -1.64
C THR A 140 8.08 7.21 -0.72
N TRP A 141 8.66 6.07 -0.32
CA TRP A 141 9.94 6.02 0.39
C TRP A 141 11.09 6.62 -0.43
N ASN A 142 11.20 6.26 -1.71
CA ASN A 142 12.28 6.77 -2.57
C ASN A 142 12.26 8.30 -2.63
N ALA A 143 11.08 8.92 -2.67
CA ALA A 143 10.95 10.37 -2.65
C ALA A 143 11.40 11.00 -1.31
N VAL A 144 11.10 10.36 -0.18
CA VAL A 144 11.62 10.78 1.14
C VAL A 144 13.14 10.68 1.16
N TYR A 145 13.68 9.52 0.76
CA TYR A 145 15.11 9.26 0.77
C TYR A 145 15.85 10.29 -0.08
N GLN A 146 15.47 10.43 -1.36
CA GLN A 146 16.10 11.38 -2.29
C GLN A 146 16.10 12.82 -1.76
N LYS A 147 15.02 13.26 -1.10
CA LYS A 147 14.91 14.63 -0.58
C LYS A 147 15.74 14.88 0.69
N PHE A 148 15.86 13.90 1.59
CA PHE A 148 16.35 14.17 2.95
C PHE A 148 17.63 13.43 3.35
N HIS A 149 18.05 12.37 2.65
CA HIS A 149 19.16 11.50 3.12
C HIS A 149 20.54 12.19 3.19
N LEU A 150 20.70 13.36 2.55
CA LEU A 150 21.93 14.15 2.59
C LEU A 150 21.92 15.27 3.65
N ALA A 151 20.79 15.49 4.33
CA ALA A 151 20.69 16.50 5.38
C ALA A 151 21.55 16.11 6.59
N SER A 152 22.12 17.10 7.30
CA SER A 152 23.04 16.87 8.42
C SER A 152 22.39 16.10 9.59
N GLN A 153 21.09 16.28 9.80
CA GLN A 153 20.27 15.54 10.75
C GLN A 153 20.25 14.04 10.45
N TRP A 154 20.37 13.65 9.18
CA TRP A 154 20.42 12.26 8.74
C TRP A 154 21.86 11.75 8.70
N THR A 155 22.75 12.49 8.03
CA THR A 155 24.11 12.01 7.71
C THR A 155 24.97 11.79 8.95
N ARG A 156 24.70 12.50 10.06
CA ARG A 156 25.35 12.30 11.37
C ARG A 156 25.20 10.87 11.90
N HIS A 157 24.17 10.13 11.48
CA HIS A 157 23.86 8.79 11.96
C HIS A 157 24.22 7.68 10.95
N ARG A 158 25.00 7.98 9.91
CA ARG A 158 25.40 6.97 8.90
C ARG A 158 26.14 5.78 9.50
N ALA A 159 27.04 6.02 10.46
CA ALA A 159 27.78 4.96 11.15
C ALA A 159 26.88 4.00 11.95
N THR A 160 25.64 4.40 12.27
CA THR A 160 24.69 3.60 13.05
C THR A 160 23.54 3.03 12.22
N GLY A 161 23.65 3.03 10.88
CA GLY A 161 22.67 2.39 10.00
C GLY A 161 21.36 3.18 9.84
N VAL A 162 21.42 4.52 9.86
CA VAL A 162 20.25 5.41 9.73
C VAL A 162 19.37 5.12 8.51
N ASP A 163 19.93 4.72 7.38
CA ASP A 163 19.14 4.45 6.16
C ASP A 163 18.16 3.30 6.39
N ALA A 164 18.62 2.21 7.02
CA ALA A 164 17.78 1.07 7.37
C ALA A 164 16.78 1.44 8.48
N SER A 165 17.21 2.22 9.47
CA SER A 165 16.34 2.67 10.57
C SER A 165 15.19 3.54 10.06
N MET A 166 15.50 4.62 9.35
CA MET A 166 14.52 5.55 8.80
C MET A 166 13.56 4.86 7.84
N LYS A 167 14.04 3.91 7.03
CA LYS A 167 13.18 3.10 6.16
C LYS A 167 12.21 2.23 6.97
N LYS A 168 12.70 1.58 8.03
CA LYS A 168 11.86 0.72 8.86
C LYS A 168 10.78 1.52 9.60
N GLN A 169 11.14 2.67 10.17
CA GLN A 169 10.18 3.60 10.79
C GLN A 169 9.13 4.07 9.76
N TYR A 170 9.59 4.45 8.56
CA TYR A 170 8.71 4.87 7.47
C TYR A 170 7.70 3.78 7.07
N LEU A 171 8.17 2.56 6.84
CA LEU A 171 7.30 1.44 6.45
C LEU A 171 6.32 1.07 7.57
N CYS A 172 6.70 1.24 8.83
CA CYS A 172 5.79 1.09 9.95
C CYS A 172 4.69 2.17 9.93
N HIS A 173 5.05 3.45 9.76
CA HIS A 173 4.07 4.52 9.63
C HIS A 173 3.16 4.32 8.42
N PHE A 174 3.71 3.89 7.28
CA PHE A 174 2.93 3.60 6.07
C PHE A 174 1.88 2.49 6.32
N LYS A 175 2.21 1.47 7.12
CA LYS A 175 1.27 0.39 7.51
C LYS A 175 0.01 0.95 8.17
N TYR A 176 0.16 1.98 9.01
CA TYR A 176 -0.96 2.61 9.69
C TYR A 176 -1.49 3.85 8.98
N GLY A 177 -0.78 4.32 7.95
CA GLY A 177 -1.25 5.30 6.99
C GLY A 177 -1.67 6.62 7.64
N MET A 178 -2.88 7.05 7.30
CA MET A 178 -3.49 8.31 7.71
C MET A 178 -4.00 8.31 9.16
N LEU A 179 -3.98 7.16 9.86
CA LEU A 179 -4.51 7.03 11.22
C LEU A 179 -3.81 7.98 12.21
N LYS A 180 -2.52 8.24 12.00
CA LYS A 180 -1.73 9.14 12.83
C LYS A 180 -0.75 9.90 11.95
N THR A 181 -1.01 11.19 11.78
CA THR A 181 -0.18 12.08 10.97
C THR A 181 0.06 13.39 11.74
N PRO A 182 1.19 14.08 11.54
CA PRO A 182 2.31 13.70 10.67
C PRO A 182 3.11 12.50 11.22
N TRP A 183 3.81 11.80 10.32
CA TRP A 183 4.75 10.73 10.66
C TRP A 183 6.09 11.32 11.08
N ASN A 184 6.67 10.86 12.19
CA ASN A 184 7.88 11.48 12.74
C ASN A 184 8.99 10.44 12.83
N LEU A 185 9.93 10.50 11.89
CA LEU A 185 11.04 9.55 11.79
C LEU A 185 12.26 10.08 12.55
N GLU A 186 12.85 9.27 13.41
CA GLU A 186 13.92 9.65 14.32
C GLU A 186 15.27 9.08 13.84
N PRO A 187 16.17 9.91 13.27
CA PRO A 187 17.41 9.41 12.66
C PRO A 187 18.41 8.82 13.66
N HIS A 188 18.24 9.08 14.95
CA HIS A 188 19.09 8.55 16.01
C HIS A 188 18.78 7.09 16.38
N LYS A 189 17.58 6.58 16.03
CA LYS A 189 17.17 5.21 16.31
C LYS A 189 17.95 4.22 15.48
N LYS A 190 18.20 3.02 16.01
CA LYS A 190 18.72 1.89 15.24
C LYS A 190 17.57 1.05 14.71
N ALA A 191 17.76 0.41 13.56
CA ALA A 191 16.71 -0.43 12.97
C ALA A 191 16.24 -1.56 13.89
N ALA A 192 17.11 -2.10 14.74
CA ALA A 192 16.75 -3.13 15.73
C ALA A 192 15.76 -2.63 16.80
N ASP A 193 15.81 -1.33 17.11
CA ASP A 193 15.04 -0.73 18.21
C ASP A 193 13.67 -0.20 17.76
N VAL A 194 13.43 -0.13 16.43
CA VAL A 194 12.14 0.31 15.86
C VAL A 194 11.09 -0.75 16.15
N SER A 195 10.11 -0.42 16.97
CA SER A 195 8.98 -1.31 17.27
C SER A 195 7.97 -1.34 16.12
N SER A 196 7.37 -2.51 15.92
CA SER A 196 6.39 -2.77 14.86
C SER A 196 5.01 -2.15 15.15
N ILE A 197 4.81 -1.62 16.36
CA ILE A 197 3.57 -0.99 16.78
C ILE A 197 3.75 0.52 16.81
N ASN A 198 4.69 1.06 17.60
CA ASN A 198 4.84 2.52 17.78
C ASN A 198 5.64 3.21 16.66
N CYS A 199 6.29 2.45 15.78
CA CYS A 199 7.08 2.91 14.64
C CYS A 199 8.36 3.70 14.92
N ASN A 200 8.71 3.97 16.19
CA ASN A 200 9.90 4.71 16.63
C ASN A 200 10.70 3.96 17.70
#